data_AF-A0A7Y1MWJ1-F1
#
_entry.id   AF-A0A7Y1MWJ1-F1
#
_cell.length_a   1.000
_cell.length_b   1.000
_cell.length_c   1.000
_cell.angle_alpha   90.00
_cell.angle_beta   90.00
_cell.angle_gamma   90.00
#
_symmetry.space_group_name_H-M   'P 1'
#
loop_
_entity.id
_entity.type
_entity.pdbx_description
1 polymer ?
#
loop_
_entity_poly.entity_id
_entity_poly.type
_entity_poly.pdbx_seq_one_letter_code
_entity_poly.pdbx_strand_id
1 'polypeptide(L)'
;MKDEVISIFTLSLAPEDFPEFKTLVAKIVAATSEEPGTLMYEYSVNEARTEVHIIERYRADAVVNHIEETFAPFGEKFLELVKITSLLVYGNPDAPTRKHLDAFGAVYMNPFDGFTRT
;
A
#
# COMPACT_ATOMS: atom_id res chain seq x y z
N MET A 1 -13.77 11.47 -2.48
CA MET A 1 -12.60 11.03 -1.68
C MET A 1 -11.97 12.20 -0.92
N LYS A 2 -12.73 13.10 -0.26
CA LYS A 2 -12.10 14.25 0.42
C LYS A 2 -11.27 13.84 1.64
N ASP A 3 -11.66 12.75 2.31
CA ASP A 3 -11.08 12.30 3.59
C ASP A 3 -10.46 10.90 3.50
N GLU A 4 -10.13 10.46 2.29
CA GLU A 4 -9.57 9.14 2.04
C GLU A 4 -8.39 9.23 1.09
N VAL A 5 -7.42 8.35 1.31
CA VAL A 5 -6.25 8.17 0.46
C VAL A 5 -6.28 6.75 -0.08
N ILE A 6 -6.09 6.59 -1.38
CA ILE A 6 -5.92 5.29 -2.02
C ILE A 6 -4.50 5.21 -2.55
N SER A 7 -3.79 4.16 -2.19
CA SER A 7 -2.47 3.83 -2.72
C SER A 7 -2.57 2.58 -3.59
N ILE A 8 -2.01 2.65 -4.79
CA ILE A 8 -1.84 1.48 -5.66
C ILE A 8 -0.35 1.27 -5.88
N PHE A 9 0.19 0.24 -5.25
CA PHE A 9 1.56 -0.20 -5.46
C PHE A 9 1.61 -1.25 -6.57
N THR A 10 2.60 -1.13 -7.45
CA THR A 10 3.05 -2.22 -8.32
C THR A 10 4.42 -2.67 -7.82
N LEU A 11 4.56 -3.99 -7.64
CA LEU A 11 5.77 -4.62 -7.15
C LEU A 11 6.25 -5.66 -8.16
N SER A 12 7.57 -5.70 -8.37
CA SER A 12 8.25 -6.83 -9.02
C SER A 12 8.66 -7.84 -7.96
N LEU A 13 8.37 -9.11 -8.21
CA LEU A 13 8.66 -10.24 -7.33
C LEU A 13 9.38 -11.34 -8.12
N ALA A 14 10.37 -11.98 -7.52
CA ALA A 14 10.93 -13.21 -8.08
C ALA A 14 9.96 -14.39 -7.77
N PRO A 15 9.51 -15.18 -8.76
CA PRO A 15 8.51 -16.23 -8.53
C PRO A 15 8.87 -17.24 -7.43
N GLU A 16 10.16 -17.51 -7.26
CA GLU A 16 10.73 -18.38 -6.22
C GLU A 16 10.50 -17.84 -4.80
N ASP A 17 10.43 -16.52 -4.63
CA ASP A 17 10.27 -15.85 -3.34
C ASP A 17 8.79 -15.74 -2.93
N PHE A 18 7.86 -16.04 -3.84
CA PHE A 18 6.42 -15.91 -3.59
C PHE A 18 5.92 -16.64 -2.34
N PRO A 19 6.35 -17.88 -2.01
CA PRO A 19 5.90 -18.54 -0.78
C PRO A 19 6.30 -17.78 0.50
N GLU A 20 7.52 -17.24 0.53
CA GLU A 20 8.03 -16.45 1.64
C GLU A 20 7.33 -15.10 1.72
N PHE A 21 7.22 -14.41 0.58
CA PHE A 21 6.51 -13.14 0.46
C PHE A 21 5.05 -13.27 0.91
N LYS A 22 4.34 -14.32 0.47
CA LYS A 22 2.96 -14.60 0.90
C LYS A 22 2.85 -14.80 2.41
N THR A 23 3.84 -15.46 3.03
CA THR A 23 3.88 -15.67 4.48
C THR A 23 4.10 -14.36 5.23
N LEU A 24 4.98 -13.49 4.72
CA LEU A 24 5.19 -12.15 5.27
C LEU A 24 3.92 -11.29 5.15
N VAL A 25 3.32 -11.24 3.95
CA VAL A 25 2.09 -10.49 3.67
C VAL A 25 0.95 -10.91 4.60
N ALA A 26 0.80 -12.21 4.89
CA ALA A 26 -0.22 -12.67 5.84
C ALA A 26 -0.08 -12.04 7.24
N LYS A 27 1.16 -11.79 7.70
CA LYS A 27 1.42 -11.10 8.98
C LYS A 27 1.11 -9.61 8.89
N ILE A 28 1.50 -8.97 7.79
CA ILE A 28 1.23 -7.54 7.55
C ILE A 28 -0.28 -7.30 7.50
N VAL A 29 -1.03 -8.13 6.76
CA VAL A 29 -2.50 -8.06 6.65
C VAL A 29 -3.14 -8.23 8.03
N ALA A 30 -2.68 -9.19 8.83
CA ALA A 30 -3.21 -9.39 10.19
C ALA A 30 -2.92 -8.22 11.14
N ALA A 31 -1.76 -7.56 11.01
CA ALA A 31 -1.47 -6.35 11.79
C ALA A 31 -2.32 -5.16 11.31
N THR A 32 -2.46 -5.02 9.99
CA THR A 32 -3.21 -3.95 9.34
C THR A 32 -4.71 -4.05 9.60
N SER A 33 -5.27 -5.26 9.77
CA SER A 33 -6.70 -5.44 10.07
C SER A 33 -7.13 -4.87 11.42
N GLU A 34 -6.20 -4.63 12.34
CA GLU A 34 -6.46 -4.00 13.63
C GLU A 34 -6.52 -2.47 13.55
N GLU A 35 -6.19 -1.88 12.40
CA GLU A 35 -6.19 -0.43 12.20
C GLU A 35 -7.61 0.10 11.92
N PRO A 36 -8.19 0.94 12.79
CA PRO A 36 -9.55 1.46 12.58
C PRO A 36 -9.69 2.34 11.33
N GLY A 37 -8.57 2.92 10.88
CA GLY A 37 -8.50 3.82 9.73
C GLY A 37 -8.30 3.13 8.38
N THR A 38 -8.13 1.81 8.36
CA THR A 38 -7.87 1.04 7.15
C THR A 38 -9.16 0.45 6.60
N LEU A 39 -9.56 0.92 5.42
CA LEU A 39 -10.85 0.64 4.80
C LEU A 39 -10.77 -0.49 3.77
N MET A 40 -9.60 -0.70 3.17
CA MET A 40 -9.29 -1.78 2.24
C MET A 40 -7.77 -1.99 2.22
N TYR A 41 -7.34 -3.24 2.21
CA TYR A 41 -5.91 -3.58 2.18
C TYR A 41 -5.73 -4.92 1.48
N GLU A 42 -5.53 -4.88 0.16
CA GLU A 42 -5.63 -6.07 -0.69
C GLU A 42 -4.36 -6.29 -1.49
N TYR A 43 -3.90 -7.55 -1.52
CA TYR A 43 -2.76 -8.00 -2.33
C TYR A 43 -3.27 -8.92 -3.44
N SER A 44 -2.85 -8.66 -4.66
CA SER A 44 -3.14 -9.50 -5.83
C SER A 44 -1.86 -9.78 -6.60
N VAL A 45 -1.74 -10.96 -7.20
CA VAL A 45 -0.56 -11.37 -7.96
C VAL A 45 -0.98 -11.91 -9.32
N ASN A 46 -0.17 -11.66 -10.35
CA ASN A 46 -0.39 -12.26 -11.66
C ASN A 46 -0.15 -13.79 -11.66
N GLU A 47 -0.58 -14.49 -12.71
CA GLU A 47 -0.44 -15.95 -12.82
C GLU A 47 1.02 -16.42 -12.71
N ALA A 48 1.95 -15.66 -13.28
CA ALA A 48 3.38 -15.94 -13.28
C ALA A 48 4.07 -15.68 -11.93
N ARG A 49 3.40 -15.03 -10.97
CA ARG A 49 3.97 -14.61 -9.68
C ARG A 49 5.16 -13.67 -9.78
N THR A 50 5.18 -12.84 -10.82
CA THR A 50 6.23 -11.85 -11.07
C THR A 50 5.81 -10.43 -10.75
N GLU A 51 4.51 -10.16 -10.74
CA GLU A 51 3.94 -8.83 -10.50
C GLU A 51 2.86 -8.92 -9.43
N VAL A 52 3.01 -8.08 -8.40
CA VAL A 52 2.05 -7.95 -7.31
C VAL A 52 1.50 -6.54 -7.30
N HIS A 53 0.19 -6.41 -7.13
CA HIS A 53 -0.47 -5.16 -6.83
C HIS A 53 -0.91 -5.13 -5.37
N ILE A 54 -0.66 -4.01 -4.70
CA ILE A 54 -1.32 -3.67 -3.44
C ILE A 54 -2.31 -2.56 -3.72
N ILE A 55 -3.55 -2.73 -3.30
CA ILE A 55 -4.55 -1.67 -3.32
C ILE A 55 -4.96 -1.40 -1.88
N GLU A 56 -4.62 -0.21 -1.43
CA GLU A 56 -4.81 0.22 -0.06
C GLU A 56 -5.75 1.42 -0.05
N ARG A 57 -6.69 1.46 0.90
CA ARG A 57 -7.58 2.61 1.10
C ARG A 57 -7.67 2.91 2.58
N TYR A 58 -7.36 4.14 2.93
CA TYR A 58 -7.31 4.62 4.30
C TYR A 58 -8.17 5.86 4.48
N ARG A 59 -8.56 6.13 5.73
CA ARG A 59 -8.81 7.50 6.19
C ARG A 59 -7.51 8.30 6.06
N ALA A 60 -7.60 9.55 5.63
CA ALA A 60 -6.41 10.34 5.29
C ALA A 60 -5.44 10.51 6.46
N ASP A 61 -5.94 10.58 7.70
CA ASP A 61 -5.17 10.68 8.93
C ASP A 61 -4.54 9.36 9.41
N ALA A 62 -4.92 8.22 8.82
CA ALA A 62 -4.44 6.90 9.22
C ALA A 62 -3.16 6.46 8.49
N VAL A 63 -2.84 7.08 7.34
CA VAL A 63 -1.75 6.62 6.47
C VAL A 63 -0.39 6.69 7.15
N VAL A 64 -0.11 7.76 7.89
CA VAL A 64 1.19 7.93 8.57
C VAL A 64 1.39 6.85 9.64
N ASN A 65 0.35 6.59 10.45
CA ASN A 65 0.41 5.52 11.46
C ASN A 65 0.62 4.14 10.82
N HIS A 66 -0.05 3.88 9.69
CA HIS A 66 0.17 2.63 8.95
C HIS A 66 1.65 2.47 8.56
N ILE A 67 2.27 3.51 8.02
CA ILE A 67 3.66 3.48 7.56
C ILE A 67 4.63 3.37 8.74
N GLU A 68 4.50 4.23 9.75
CA GLU A 68 5.50 4.39 10.81
C GLU A 68 5.40 3.31 11.90
N GLU A 69 4.20 2.78 12.17
CA GLU A 69 3.99 1.86 13.29
C GLU A 69 3.68 0.44 12.83
N THR A 70 2.67 0.27 11.96
CA THR A 70 2.21 -1.08 11.56
C THR A 70 3.12 -1.74 10.54
N PHE A 71 3.50 -1.01 9.48
CA PHE A 71 4.31 -1.54 8.39
C PHE A 71 5.81 -1.52 8.71
N ALA A 72 6.29 -0.53 9.47
CA ALA A 72 7.72 -0.35 9.75
C ALA A 72 8.45 -1.62 10.25
N PRO A 73 7.88 -2.45 11.14
CA PRO A 73 8.52 -3.70 11.58
C PRO A 73 8.74 -4.73 10.47
N PHE A 74 8.01 -4.63 9.36
CA PHE A 74 8.09 -5.54 8.22
C PHE A 74 8.85 -4.94 7.03
N GLY A 75 9.07 -3.62 7.01
CA GLY A 75 9.53 -2.89 5.83
C GLY A 75 10.86 -3.37 5.26
N GLU A 76 11.86 -3.65 6.10
CA GLU A 76 13.16 -4.17 5.65
C GLU A 76 13.00 -5.51 4.92
N LYS A 77 12.37 -6.48 5.59
CA LYS A 77 12.15 -7.82 5.02
C LYS A 77 11.25 -7.79 3.79
N PHE A 78 10.28 -6.88 3.75
CA PHE A 78 9.43 -6.68 2.60
C PHE A 78 10.25 -6.23 1.38
N LEU A 79 11.11 -5.21 1.55
CA LEU A 79 11.95 -4.67 0.48
C LEU A 79 13.11 -5.58 0.07
N GLU A 80 13.46 -6.59 0.87
CA GLU A 80 14.36 -7.67 0.45
C GLU A 80 13.73 -8.60 -0.61
N LEU A 81 12.41 -8.84 -0.51
CA LEU A 81 11.70 -9.83 -1.34
C LEU A 81 11.10 -9.22 -2.61
N VAL A 82 10.82 -7.92 -2.62
CA VAL A 82 10.20 -7.24 -3.75
C VAL A 82 10.84 -5.90 -4.05
N LYS A 83 10.67 -5.46 -5.30
CA LYS A 83 10.98 -4.09 -5.72
C LYS A 83 9.70 -3.33 -6.01
N ILE A 84 9.50 -2.18 -5.38
CA ILE A 84 8.44 -1.24 -5.76
C ILE A 84 8.80 -0.62 -7.12
N THR A 85 7.94 -0.80 -8.12
CA THR A 85 8.13 -0.29 -9.48
C THR A 85 7.22 0.89 -9.80
N SER A 86 6.10 1.02 -9.09
CA SER A 86 5.18 2.14 -9.23
C SER A 86 4.38 2.35 -7.94
N LEU A 87 4.05 3.61 -7.64
CA LEU A 87 3.08 3.99 -6.64
C LEU A 87 2.17 5.10 -7.22
N LEU A 88 0.89 4.81 -7.36
CA LEU A 88 -0.14 5.79 -7.69
C LEU A 88 -0.95 6.13 -6.45
N VAL A 89 -1.15 7.42 -6.20
CA VAL A 89 -1.87 7.92 -5.02
C VAL A 89 -3.06 8.76 -5.45
N TYR A 90 -4.25 8.44 -4.92
CA TYR A 90 -5.49 9.19 -5.15
C TYR A 90 -5.99 9.78 -3.84
N GLY A 91 -6.67 10.93 -3.94
CA GLY A 91 -7.15 11.69 -2.77
C GLY A 91 -6.29 12.92 -2.52
N ASN A 92 -6.36 13.47 -1.30
CA ASN A 92 -5.60 14.66 -0.92
C ASN A 92 -4.79 14.42 0.35
N PRO A 93 -3.71 13.60 0.28
CA PRO A 93 -2.82 13.40 1.42
C PRO A 93 -2.15 14.71 1.83
N ASP A 94 -1.99 14.90 3.14
CA ASP A 94 -1.31 16.05 3.72
C ASP A 94 0.22 16.00 3.48
N ALA A 95 0.92 17.08 3.84
CA ALA A 95 2.36 17.17 3.60
C ALA A 95 3.18 16.07 4.33
N PRO A 96 2.91 15.73 5.60
CA PRO A 96 3.54 14.60 6.27
C PRO A 96 3.34 13.26 5.54
N THR A 97 2.11 12.97 5.10
CA THR A 97 1.81 11.74 4.35
C THR A 97 2.56 11.71 3.03
N ARG A 98 2.54 12.81 2.27
CA ARG A 98 3.26 12.93 0.99
C ARG A 98 4.76 12.68 1.14
N LYS A 99 5.39 13.24 2.18
CA LYS A 99 6.82 13.04 2.44
C LYS A 99 7.20 11.55 2.53
N HIS A 100 6.34 10.74 3.16
CA HIS A 100 6.57 9.29 3.25
C HIS A 100 6.33 8.59 1.91
N LEU A 101 5.23 8.91 1.24
CA LEU A 101 4.88 8.29 -0.05
C LEU A 101 5.87 8.65 -1.16
N ASP A 102 6.44 9.85 -1.14
CA ASP A 102 7.45 10.32 -2.09
C ASP A 102 8.74 9.48 -2.05
N ALA A 103 9.06 8.86 -0.90
CA ALA A 103 10.18 7.93 -0.79
C ALA A 103 10.02 6.69 -1.70
N PHE A 104 8.79 6.37 -2.09
CA PHE A 104 8.45 5.28 -3.01
C PHE A 104 8.19 5.76 -4.45
N GLY A 105 8.45 7.04 -4.75
CA GLY A 105 8.24 7.60 -6.08
C GLY A 105 6.76 7.84 -6.42
N ALA A 106 5.95 8.21 -5.42
CA ALA A 106 4.53 8.45 -5.59
C ALA A 106 4.18 9.42 -6.73
N VAL A 107 3.20 9.02 -7.54
CA VAL A 107 2.54 9.89 -8.52
C VAL A 107 1.12 10.19 -8.03
N TYR A 108 0.80 11.48 -7.89
CA TYR A 108 -0.48 11.93 -7.34
C TYR A 108 -1.49 12.19 -8.46
N MET A 109 -2.61 11.49 -8.38
CA MET A 109 -3.70 11.56 -9.35
C MET A 109 -4.80 12.50 -8.84
N ASN A 110 -4.99 13.63 -9.54
CA ASN A 110 -6.04 14.60 -9.20
C ASN A 110 -7.41 14.07 -9.63
N PRO A 111 -8.41 14.03 -8.73
CA PRO A 111 -9.76 13.62 -9.10
C PRO A 111 -10.40 14.63 -10.04
N PHE A 112 -11.07 14.15 -11.09
CA PHE A 112 -11.84 14.97 -12.03
C PHE A 112 -13.36 14.76 -11.90
N ASP A 113 -13.81 13.52 -11.67
CA ASP A 113 -15.22 13.16 -11.44
C ASP A 113 -15.32 11.76 -10.78
N GLY A 114 -16.47 11.41 -10.18
CA GLY A 114 -16.75 10.06 -9.66
C GLY A 114 -17.62 10.03 -8.39
N PHE A 115 -18.01 8.82 -7.97
CA PHE A 115 -18.73 8.58 -6.72
C PHE A 115 -18.23 7.31 -6.02
N THR A 116 -18.43 7.23 -4.71
CA THR A 116 -18.17 6.03 -3.90
C THR A 116 -19.45 5.69 -3.15
N ARG A 117 -19.77 4.40 -3.01
CA ARG A 117 -20.83 3.92 -2.13
C ARG A 117 -20.18 3.34 -0.87
N THR A 118 -20.75 3.64 0.28
CA THR A 118 -20.42 3.04 1.57
C THR A 118 -21.41 1.94 1.89
#